data_AF-G9ZIN6-F1
#
_entry.id   AF-G9ZIN6-F1
#
_cell.length_a   1.000
_cell.length_b   1.000
_cell.length_c   1.000
_cell.angle_alpha   90.00
_cell.angle_beta   90.00
_cell.angle_gamma   90.00
#
_symmetry.space_group_name_H-M   'P 1'
#
loop_
_entity.id
_entity.type
_entity.pdbx_description
1 polymer ?
#
loop_
_entity_poly.entity_id
_entity_poly.type
_entity_poly.pdbx_seq_one_letter_code
_entity_poly.pdbx_strand_id
1 'polypeptide(L)'
;RDYGMPGQIGCERCMADYLDALVGVFRLVREVLADDGTLWLNLGDSYAARGGDLRAKNLLGIPWRLALALQDDGWYLRQDIIWHKTNPLPEPVTDRCVGAHEYLFLLAKQPRYYFDHRAIQEPSLTYPQSKNNRRNDFARAEGKRAQVVLPGRGVVPQHRADRLPTVVKPERNKRDVWSLAT
;
A
#
# COMPACT_ATOMS: atom_id res chain seq x y z
N ARG A 1 -0.99 3.38 -25.69
CA ARG A 1 -2.09 3.65 -26.65
C ARG A 1 -1.79 5.00 -27.26
N ASP A 2 -1.81 5.15 -28.59
CA ASP A 2 -1.57 6.44 -29.23
C ASP A 2 -2.89 7.22 -29.34
N TYR A 3 -2.88 8.46 -28.87
CA TYR A 3 -4.01 9.40 -28.90
C TYR A 3 -3.79 10.51 -29.94
N GLY A 4 -2.68 10.51 -30.69
CA GLY A 4 -2.40 11.44 -31.79
C GLY A 4 -2.09 12.86 -31.35
N MET A 5 -1.72 13.08 -30.09
CA MET A 5 -1.47 14.42 -29.53
C MET A 5 0.03 14.69 -29.36
N PRO A 6 0.53 15.87 -29.76
CA PRO A 6 1.90 16.28 -29.48
C PRO A 6 2.21 16.25 -27.98
N GLY A 7 3.36 15.71 -27.60
CA GLY A 7 3.78 15.61 -26.19
C GLY A 7 3.06 14.53 -25.38
N GLN A 8 2.35 13.61 -26.04
CA GLN A 8 1.73 12.47 -25.36
C GLN A 8 2.78 11.60 -24.65
N ILE A 9 2.46 11.20 -23.41
CA ILE A 9 3.19 10.20 -22.64
C ILE A 9 2.67 8.79 -22.95
N GLY A 10 3.57 7.81 -23.04
CA GLY A 10 3.28 6.39 -23.32
C GLY A 10 3.67 5.90 -24.72
N CYS A 11 4.44 6.70 -25.46
CA CYS A 11 5.02 6.38 -26.77
C CYS A 11 6.55 6.59 -26.79
N GLU A 12 7.17 6.59 -25.62
CA GLU A 12 8.61 6.76 -25.43
C GLU A 12 9.38 5.55 -25.97
N ARG A 13 10.65 5.77 -26.30
CA ARG A 13 11.49 4.75 -26.95
C ARG A 13 11.85 3.60 -26.01
N CYS A 14 11.92 3.87 -24.72
CA CYS A 14 12.23 2.90 -23.68
C CYS A 14 11.45 3.19 -22.39
N MET A 15 11.40 2.21 -21.51
CA MET A 15 10.76 2.27 -20.20
C MET A 15 11.35 3.35 -19.31
N ALA A 16 12.66 3.60 -19.40
CA ALA A 16 13.31 4.65 -18.60
C ALA A 16 12.80 6.05 -19.01
N ASP A 17 12.77 6.35 -20.32
CA ASP A 17 12.23 7.61 -20.85
C ASP A 17 10.76 7.82 -20.41
N TYR A 18 9.94 6.75 -20.42
CA TYR A 18 8.56 6.80 -19.93
C TYR A 18 8.46 7.11 -18.44
N LEU A 19 9.28 6.46 -17.60
CA LEU A 19 9.32 6.72 -16.16
C LEU A 19 9.79 8.15 -15.87
N ASP A 20 10.81 8.64 -16.57
CA ASP A 20 11.32 10.01 -16.41
C ASP A 20 10.26 11.06 -16.76
N ALA A 21 9.48 10.83 -17.83
CA ALA A 21 8.37 11.69 -18.20
C ALA A 21 7.30 11.75 -17.09
N LEU A 22 6.93 10.59 -16.52
CA LEU A 22 5.99 10.53 -15.41
C LEU A 22 6.51 11.20 -14.15
N VAL A 23 7.77 10.96 -13.78
CA VAL A 23 8.41 11.64 -12.64
C VAL A 23 8.39 13.15 -12.84
N GLY A 24 8.64 13.64 -14.06
CA GLY A 24 8.50 15.06 -14.41
C GLY A 24 7.09 15.61 -14.13
N VAL A 25 6.04 14.89 -14.56
CA VAL A 25 4.65 15.26 -14.27
C VAL A 25 4.39 15.29 -12.76
N PHE A 26 4.78 14.25 -12.03
CA PHE A 26 4.53 14.18 -10.59
C PHE A 26 5.37 15.17 -9.78
N ARG A 27 6.51 15.64 -10.29
CA ARG A 27 7.22 16.77 -9.69
C ARG A 27 6.38 18.04 -9.71
N LEU A 28 5.75 18.35 -10.85
CA LEU A 28 4.82 19.47 -10.96
C LEU A 28 3.60 19.30 -10.04
N VAL A 29 3.06 18.07 -9.95
CA VAL A 29 1.97 17.77 -9.01
C VAL A 29 2.40 18.05 -7.56
N ARG A 30 3.63 17.66 -7.18
CA ARG A 30 4.16 17.92 -5.83
C ARG A 30 4.28 19.40 -5.52
N GLU A 31 4.68 20.20 -6.51
CA GLU A 31 4.85 21.65 -6.38
C GLU A 31 3.53 22.36 -6.09
N VAL A 32 2.44 21.95 -6.75
CA VAL A 32 1.11 22.56 -6.57
C VAL A 32 0.32 22.00 -5.39
N LEU A 33 0.68 20.81 -4.89
CA LEU A 33 0.01 20.19 -3.76
C LEU A 33 0.25 20.99 -2.48
N ALA A 34 -0.77 21.08 -1.62
CA ALA A 34 -0.62 21.61 -0.26
C ALA A 34 0.50 20.87 0.49
N ASP A 35 1.12 21.53 1.48
CA ASP A 35 2.28 20.98 2.20
C ASP A 35 1.97 19.68 2.94
N ASP A 36 0.74 19.51 3.41
CA ASP A 36 0.24 18.30 4.05
C ASP A 36 -0.54 17.38 3.09
N GLY A 37 -0.55 17.68 1.79
CA GLY A 37 -1.32 16.92 0.81
C GLY A 37 -0.75 15.53 0.53
N THR A 38 -1.65 14.66 0.04
CA THR A 38 -1.34 13.30 -0.40
C THR A 38 -1.71 13.09 -1.86
N LEU A 39 -0.98 12.19 -2.51
CA LEU A 39 -1.25 11.71 -3.85
C LEU A 39 -1.65 10.23 -3.79
N TRP A 40 -2.75 9.90 -4.44
CA TRP A 40 -3.22 8.52 -4.59
C TRP A 40 -3.00 8.10 -6.04
N LEU A 41 -2.05 7.19 -6.26
CA LEU A 41 -1.60 6.79 -7.58
C LEU A 41 -2.08 5.37 -7.90
N ASN A 42 -2.95 5.26 -8.89
CA ASN A 42 -3.29 3.98 -9.54
C ASN A 42 -2.65 3.95 -10.92
N LEU A 43 -2.00 2.84 -11.24
CA LEU A 43 -1.40 2.62 -12.56
C LEU A 43 -1.41 1.13 -12.89
N GLY A 44 -1.83 0.79 -14.10
CA GLY A 44 -1.77 -0.57 -14.61
C GLY A 44 -0.34 -0.96 -15.01
N ASP A 45 -0.03 -2.24 -14.88
CA ASP A 45 1.24 -2.77 -15.38
C ASP A 45 1.11 -3.20 -16.85
N SER A 46 2.24 -3.50 -17.47
CA SER A 46 2.32 -3.98 -18.84
C SER A 46 3.38 -5.07 -18.96
N TYR A 47 3.31 -5.83 -20.03
CA TYR A 47 4.28 -6.88 -20.33
C TYR A 47 5.23 -6.42 -21.43
N ALA A 48 6.50 -6.82 -21.32
CA ALA A 48 7.51 -6.55 -22.31
C ALA A 48 7.12 -7.18 -23.66
N ALA A 49 7.13 -6.34 -24.70
CA ALA A 49 7.00 -6.77 -26.09
C ALA A 49 8.36 -7.22 -26.66
N ARG A 50 8.34 -7.88 -27.82
CA ARG A 50 9.59 -8.20 -28.53
C ARG A 50 10.31 -6.91 -28.92
N GLY A 51 11.63 -6.86 -28.66
CA GLY A 51 12.46 -5.70 -28.98
C GLY A 51 12.38 -4.55 -27.97
N GLY A 52 11.68 -4.72 -26.83
CA GLY A 52 11.74 -3.78 -25.72
C GLY A 52 12.95 -4.01 -24.80
N ASP A 53 13.03 -3.22 -23.72
CA ASP A 53 14.15 -3.24 -22.77
C ASP A 53 14.34 -4.56 -22.02
N LEU A 54 13.24 -5.31 -21.85
CA LEU A 54 13.23 -6.63 -21.21
C LEU A 54 12.85 -7.70 -22.22
N ARG A 55 13.26 -8.94 -21.94
CA ARG A 55 12.86 -10.09 -22.74
C ARG A 55 11.33 -10.17 -22.80
N ALA A 56 10.79 -10.52 -23.97
CA ALA A 56 9.35 -10.66 -24.15
C ALA A 56 8.72 -11.58 -23.08
N LYS A 57 7.47 -11.29 -22.71
CA LYS A 57 6.71 -11.93 -21.62
C LYS A 57 7.11 -11.57 -20.19
N ASN A 58 8.12 -10.74 -19.97
CA ASN A 58 8.41 -10.23 -18.62
C ASN A 58 7.34 -9.20 -18.22
N LEU A 59 6.87 -9.28 -16.98
CA LEU A 59 6.12 -8.18 -16.36
C LEU A 59 7.06 -6.99 -16.19
N LEU A 60 6.66 -5.81 -16.63
CA LEU A 60 7.53 -4.64 -16.58
C LEU A 60 7.71 -4.14 -15.14
N GLY A 61 6.68 -4.28 -14.30
CA GLY A 61 6.71 -3.76 -12.94
C GLY A 61 6.56 -2.24 -12.90
N ILE A 62 5.90 -1.64 -13.90
CA ILE A 62 5.78 -0.18 -14.05
C ILE A 62 5.26 0.49 -12.77
N PRO A 63 4.20 0.01 -12.09
CA PRO A 63 3.66 0.70 -10.93
C PRO A 63 4.68 0.83 -9.80
N TRP A 64 5.42 -0.25 -9.50
CA TRP A 64 6.46 -0.25 -8.47
C TRP A 64 7.72 0.50 -8.89
N ARG A 65 8.13 0.42 -10.17
CA ARG A 65 9.26 1.21 -10.68
C ARG A 65 8.99 2.70 -10.55
N LEU A 66 7.79 3.14 -10.92
CA LEU A 66 7.39 4.54 -10.75
C LEU A 66 7.31 4.92 -9.27
N ALA A 67 6.70 4.09 -8.42
CA ALA A 67 6.60 4.40 -6.98
C ALA A 67 7.98 4.60 -6.33
N LEU A 68 8.95 3.74 -6.67
CA LEU A 68 10.34 3.87 -6.19
C LEU A 68 11.05 5.09 -6.80
N ALA A 69 10.87 5.35 -8.10
CA ALA A 69 11.44 6.54 -8.73
C ALA A 69 10.88 7.85 -8.13
N LEU A 70 9.60 7.90 -7.78
CA LEU A 70 9.00 9.02 -7.07
C LEU A 70 9.56 9.16 -5.65
N GLN A 71 9.81 8.03 -4.97
CA GLN A 71 10.46 8.03 -3.66
C GLN A 71 11.87 8.63 -3.74
N ASP A 72 12.66 8.22 -4.74
CA ASP A 72 13.99 8.77 -5.00
C ASP A 72 13.93 10.27 -5.39
N ASP A 73 12.86 10.71 -6.05
CA ASP A 73 12.61 12.13 -6.37
C ASP A 73 12.14 12.97 -5.17
N GLY A 74 11.95 12.36 -3.99
CA GLY A 74 11.63 13.06 -2.74
C GLY A 74 10.18 12.93 -2.26
N TRP A 75 9.37 12.05 -2.87
CA TRP A 75 8.08 11.68 -2.29
C TRP A 75 8.23 10.70 -1.11
N TYR A 76 7.30 10.75 -0.17
CA TYR A 76 7.17 9.72 0.85
C TYR A 76 6.18 8.66 0.38
N LEU A 77 6.67 7.48 -0.02
CA LEU A 77 5.80 6.32 -0.24
C LEU A 77 5.32 5.78 1.11
N ARG A 78 4.01 5.88 1.39
CA ARG A 78 3.42 5.58 2.70
C ARG A 78 2.81 4.20 2.78
N GLN A 79 2.20 3.76 1.69
CA GLN A 79 1.50 2.49 1.66
C GLN A 79 1.26 2.04 0.22
N ASP A 80 1.36 0.73 0.00
CA ASP A 80 0.79 0.03 -1.15
C ASP A 80 -0.56 -0.60 -0.74
N ILE A 81 -1.59 -0.34 -1.53
CA ILE A 81 -2.95 -0.86 -1.31
C ILE A 81 -3.28 -1.77 -2.48
N ILE A 82 -3.79 -2.96 -2.18
CA ILE A 82 -4.29 -3.89 -3.18
C ILE A 82 -5.75 -3.55 -3.45
N TRP A 83 -6.02 -3.05 -4.65
CA TRP A 83 -7.37 -2.95 -5.17
C TRP A 83 -7.74 -4.30 -5.78
N HIS A 84 -8.47 -5.12 -5.01
CA HIS A 84 -9.00 -6.40 -5.43
C HIS A 84 -10.30 -6.21 -6.23
N LYS A 85 -10.27 -6.59 -7.51
CA LYS A 85 -11.44 -6.56 -8.39
C LYS A 85 -12.23 -7.84 -8.18
N THR A 86 -13.49 -7.71 -7.75
CA THR A 86 -14.34 -8.86 -7.44
C THR A 86 -14.93 -9.53 -8.69
N ASN A 87 -14.98 -8.82 -9.83
CA ASN A 87 -15.47 -9.34 -11.11
C ASN A 87 -14.59 -8.90 -12.29
N PRO A 88 -13.30 -9.31 -12.32
CA PRO A 88 -12.39 -8.87 -13.37
C PRO A 88 -12.83 -9.44 -14.73
N LEU A 89 -12.65 -8.64 -15.78
CA LEU A 89 -12.88 -9.10 -17.15
C LEU A 89 -11.98 -10.31 -17.47
N PRO A 90 -12.51 -11.35 -18.12
CA PRO A 90 -11.70 -12.48 -18.56
C PRO A 90 -10.60 -12.03 -19.54
N GLU A 91 -9.38 -12.52 -19.34
CA GLU A 91 -8.27 -12.35 -20.27
C GLU A 91 -8.02 -13.67 -21.03
N PRO A 92 -7.86 -13.66 -22.36
CA PRO A 92 -7.58 -14.86 -23.15
C PRO A 92 -6.10 -15.25 -23.04
N VAL A 93 -5.64 -15.53 -21.82
CA VAL A 93 -4.25 -15.86 -21.50
C VAL A 93 -4.13 -17.30 -21.00
N THR A 94 -3.11 -18.03 -21.47
CA THR A 94 -2.94 -19.47 -21.18
C THR A 94 -1.69 -19.80 -20.35
N ASP A 95 -0.76 -18.87 -20.22
CA ASP A 95 0.56 -19.09 -19.60
C ASP A 95 0.82 -18.23 -18.35
N ARG A 96 -0.23 -17.62 -17.78
CA ARG A 96 -0.24 -16.94 -16.47
C ARG A 96 -1.66 -16.83 -15.91
N CYS A 97 -1.77 -16.39 -14.66
CA CYS A 97 -3.04 -16.01 -14.07
C CYS A 97 -3.57 -14.69 -14.68
N VAL A 98 -4.89 -14.56 -14.71
CA VAL A 98 -5.62 -13.31 -15.06
C VAL A 98 -5.39 -12.26 -13.96
N GLY A 99 -5.26 -11.00 -14.34
CA GLY A 99 -5.13 -9.90 -13.39
C GLY A 99 -6.44 -9.65 -12.63
N ALA A 100 -6.45 -9.94 -11.33
CA ALA A 100 -7.61 -9.68 -10.46
C ALA A 100 -7.38 -8.54 -9.46
N HIS A 101 -6.24 -7.84 -9.55
CA HIS A 101 -5.96 -6.71 -8.69
C HIS A 101 -5.12 -5.64 -9.39
N GLU A 102 -5.16 -4.45 -8.82
CA GLU A 102 -4.29 -3.33 -9.15
C GLU A 102 -3.65 -2.75 -7.89
N TYR A 103 -2.53 -2.06 -8.06
CA TYR A 103 -1.93 -1.29 -6.99
C TYR A 103 -2.54 0.11 -6.91
N LEU A 104 -2.75 0.57 -5.69
CA LEU A 104 -3.05 1.95 -5.35
C LEU A 104 -2.00 2.41 -4.34
N PHE A 105 -1.13 3.31 -4.74
CA PHE A 105 -0.07 3.82 -3.86
C PHE A 105 -0.53 5.12 -3.19
N LEU A 106 -0.31 5.19 -1.87
CA LEU A 106 -0.43 6.42 -1.11
C LEU A 106 0.96 7.06 -0.99
N LEU A 107 1.12 8.23 -1.61
CA LEU A 107 2.32 9.06 -1.48
C LEU A 107 1.99 10.36 -0.73
N ALA A 108 2.96 10.90 -0.01
CA ALA A 108 2.84 12.16 0.71
C ALA A 108 3.98 13.12 0.36
N LYS A 109 3.69 14.42 0.39
CA LYS A 109 4.70 15.48 0.16
C LYS A 109 5.67 15.63 1.34
N GLN A 110 5.20 15.40 2.57
CA GLN A 110 5.98 15.53 3.80
C GLN A 110 5.68 14.41 4.81
N PRO A 111 6.52 14.18 5.83
CA PRO A 111 6.28 13.14 6.84
C PRO A 111 4.99 13.35 7.65
N ARG A 112 4.62 14.61 7.86
CA ARG A 112 3.34 15.03 8.46
C ARG A 112 2.42 15.43 7.32
N TYR A 113 1.41 14.62 7.09
CA TYR A 113 0.44 14.81 6.02
C TYR A 113 -0.97 14.55 6.54
N TYR A 114 -1.95 15.10 5.85
CA TYR A 114 -3.35 14.90 6.15
C TYR A 114 -3.81 13.51 5.70
N PHE A 115 -4.42 12.77 6.62
CA PHE A 115 -5.07 11.48 6.34
C PHE A 115 -6.21 11.27 7.34
N ASP A 116 -7.45 11.44 6.88
CA ASP A 116 -8.62 11.19 7.72
C ASP A 116 -8.90 9.68 7.82
N HIS A 117 -8.18 9.03 8.72
CA HIS A 117 -8.34 7.60 8.95
C HIS A 117 -9.73 7.25 9.52
N ARG A 118 -10.45 8.22 10.12
CA ARG A 118 -11.77 8.01 10.72
C ARG A 118 -12.84 7.89 9.65
N ALA A 119 -12.75 8.73 8.61
CA ALA A 119 -13.68 8.72 7.48
C ALA A 119 -13.76 7.38 6.73
N ILE A 120 -12.71 6.56 6.83
CA ILE A 120 -12.61 5.27 6.13
C ILE A 120 -12.61 4.06 7.06
N GLN A 121 -12.92 4.22 8.35
CA GLN A 121 -12.96 3.09 9.29
C GLN A 121 -13.97 2.04 8.86
N GLU A 122 -13.68 0.80 9.24
CA GLU A 122 -14.54 -0.35 8.96
C GLU A 122 -15.02 -0.97 10.27
N PRO A 123 -16.21 -1.60 10.28
CA PRO A 123 -16.70 -2.32 11.43
C PRO A 123 -15.70 -3.38 11.92
N SER A 124 -15.53 -3.42 13.23
CA SER A 124 -14.69 -4.40 13.90
C SER A 124 -15.41 -5.76 13.92
N LEU A 125 -14.88 -6.73 13.17
CA LEU A 125 -15.39 -8.12 13.16
C LEU A 125 -15.39 -8.81 14.54
N THR A 126 -14.64 -8.27 15.51
CA THR A 126 -14.51 -8.82 16.86
C THR A 126 -15.32 -8.05 17.90
N TYR A 127 -16.15 -7.09 17.47
CA TYR A 127 -17.05 -6.35 18.36
C TYR A 127 -18.45 -6.99 18.37
N PRO A 128 -19.14 -7.07 19.54
CA PRO A 128 -18.65 -6.81 20.90
C PRO A 128 -17.93 -8.04 21.51
N GLN A 129 -18.00 -9.19 20.84
CA GLN A 129 -17.44 -10.45 21.33
C GLN A 129 -15.97 -10.59 20.97
N SER A 130 -15.12 -10.29 21.96
CA SER A 130 -13.73 -10.69 21.96
C SER A 130 -13.60 -12.21 22.04
N LYS A 131 -13.72 -12.92 20.91
CA LYS A 131 -13.42 -14.37 20.83
C LYS A 131 -11.96 -14.69 21.23
N ASN A 132 -11.10 -13.66 21.45
CA ASN A 132 -9.69 -13.77 21.80
C ASN A 132 -9.29 -12.91 23.01
N ASN A 133 -10.11 -12.86 24.06
CA ASN A 133 -10.07 -11.88 25.15
C ASN A 133 -8.77 -11.77 25.98
N ARG A 134 -7.75 -12.61 25.76
CA ARG A 134 -6.45 -12.50 26.42
C ARG A 134 -5.23 -12.66 25.51
N ARG A 135 -5.41 -13.04 24.24
CA ARG A 135 -4.26 -13.24 23.33
C ARG A 135 -3.62 -11.92 22.93
N ASN A 136 -4.46 -10.92 22.65
CA ASN A 136 -4.02 -9.60 22.21
C ASN A 136 -3.96 -8.58 23.35
N ASP A 137 -4.33 -9.00 24.57
CA ASP A 137 -4.26 -8.13 25.73
C ASP A 137 -2.87 -8.18 26.36
N PHE A 138 -2.27 -7.00 26.50
CA PHE A 138 -0.97 -6.84 27.14
C PHE A 138 -1.09 -6.80 28.66
N ALA A 139 -2.31 -6.65 29.19
CA ALA A 139 -2.64 -6.84 30.59
C ALA A 139 -2.72 -8.34 30.92
N ARG A 140 -1.71 -8.89 31.61
CA ARG A 140 -1.76 -10.27 32.12
C ARG A 140 -1.27 -10.33 33.56
N ALA A 141 -2.12 -10.83 34.44
CA ALA A 141 -1.78 -11.12 35.83
C ALA A 141 -1.16 -12.52 36.03
N GLU A 142 -1.40 -13.46 35.09
CA GLU A 142 -1.07 -14.88 35.25
C GLU A 142 -0.43 -15.52 34.00
N GLY A 143 0.35 -16.59 34.20
CA GLY A 143 0.90 -17.47 33.15
C GLY A 143 2.43 -17.44 33.02
N LYS A 144 2.99 -18.46 32.33
CA LYS A 144 4.45 -18.67 32.19
C LYS A 144 5.23 -17.44 31.67
N ARG A 145 4.58 -16.55 30.92
CA ARG A 145 5.17 -15.32 30.34
C ARG A 145 4.99 -14.06 31.21
N ALA A 146 4.16 -14.11 32.25
CA ALA A 146 3.97 -12.99 33.19
C ALA A 146 5.14 -12.87 34.20
N GLN A 147 5.92 -13.94 34.38
CA GLN A 147 6.97 -14.03 35.40
C GLN A 147 8.39 -14.24 34.85
N VAL A 148 8.60 -14.18 33.52
CA VAL A 148 9.95 -14.42 32.96
C VAL A 148 10.82 -13.18 33.18
N VAL A 149 11.54 -13.15 34.30
CA VAL A 149 12.75 -12.35 34.47
C VAL A 149 13.92 -13.27 34.13
N LEU A 150 14.50 -13.14 32.94
CA LEU A 150 15.73 -13.86 32.60
C LEU A 150 16.89 -13.22 33.38
N PRO A 151 17.62 -13.96 34.23
CA PRO A 151 18.75 -13.38 34.96
C PRO A 151 19.82 -12.91 33.96
N GLY A 152 20.30 -11.68 34.12
CA GLY A 152 21.39 -11.10 33.32
C GLY A 152 21.00 -10.38 32.02
N ARG A 153 19.71 -10.33 31.65
CA ARG A 153 19.22 -9.49 30.54
C ARG A 153 18.10 -8.59 31.06
N GLY A 154 18.30 -7.27 31.02
CA GLY A 154 17.31 -6.24 31.38
C GLY A 154 16.10 -6.17 30.43
N VAL A 155 15.57 -7.32 30.02
CA VAL A 155 14.37 -7.41 29.19
C VAL A 155 13.17 -7.32 30.12
N VAL A 156 12.57 -6.13 30.15
CA VAL A 156 11.29 -5.89 30.83
C VAL A 156 10.23 -6.76 30.14
N PRO A 157 9.40 -7.51 30.88
CA PRO A 157 8.30 -8.26 30.29
C PRO A 157 7.38 -7.33 29.46
N GLN A 158 7.06 -7.73 28.23
CA GLN A 158 6.18 -6.96 27.34
C GLN A 158 4.74 -6.89 27.87
N HIS A 159 4.37 -7.80 28.77
CA HIS A 159 3.10 -7.82 29.49
C HIS A 159 3.25 -7.15 30.85
N ARG A 160 2.32 -6.25 31.18
CA ARG A 160 2.33 -5.44 32.39
C ARG A 160 1.05 -5.69 33.18
N ALA A 161 1.19 -6.07 34.45
CA ALA A 161 0.06 -6.39 35.32
C ALA A 161 -0.79 -5.16 35.67
N ASP A 162 -0.17 -3.96 35.65
CA ASP A 162 -0.78 -2.65 35.93
C ASP A 162 -1.47 -2.02 34.72
N ARG A 163 -1.38 -2.64 33.53
CA ARG A 163 -2.01 -2.10 32.32
C ARG A 163 -3.50 -2.45 32.31
N LEU A 164 -4.35 -1.48 31.99
CA LEU A 164 -5.77 -1.74 31.76
C LEU A 164 -5.97 -2.64 30.53
N PRO A 165 -6.99 -3.52 30.53
CA PRO A 165 -7.35 -4.31 29.37
C PRO A 165 -7.58 -3.45 28.13
N THR A 166 -7.16 -3.96 26.99
CA THR A 166 -7.39 -3.26 25.72
C THR A 166 -8.88 -3.23 25.39
N VAL A 167 -9.47 -2.02 25.37
CA VAL A 167 -10.89 -1.84 25.04
C VAL A 167 -11.14 -2.18 23.57
N VAL A 168 -12.08 -3.10 23.33
CA VAL A 168 -12.52 -3.45 21.97
C VAL A 168 -13.38 -2.32 21.42
N LYS A 169 -12.96 -1.75 20.30
CA LYS A 169 -13.68 -0.66 19.62
C LYS A 169 -14.67 -1.23 18.59
N PRO A 170 -15.82 -0.56 18.37
CA PRO A 170 -16.81 -0.97 17.36
C PRO A 170 -16.28 -0.80 15.94
N GLU A 171 -15.39 0.16 15.72
CA GLU A 171 -14.75 0.44 14.44
C GLU A 171 -13.24 0.25 14.55
N ARG A 172 -12.61 -0.05 13.41
CA ARG A 172 -11.16 -0.18 13.26
C ARG A 172 -10.68 0.54 12.01
N ASN A 173 -9.38 0.82 11.94
CA ASN A 173 -8.78 1.36 10.73
C ASN A 173 -8.94 0.38 9.56
N LYS A 174 -9.17 0.94 8.37
CA LYS A 174 -9.31 0.18 7.12
C LYS A 174 -8.05 -0.64 6.86
N ARG A 175 -8.23 -1.87 6.37
CA ARG A 175 -7.12 -2.71 5.90
C ARG A 175 -6.67 -2.27 4.50
N ASP A 176 -5.52 -2.77 4.08
CA ASP A 176 -4.81 -2.46 2.84
C ASP A 176 -5.26 -3.28 1.61
N VAL A 177 -6.22 -4.19 1.77
CA VAL A 177 -6.86 -4.91 0.65
C VAL A 177 -8.29 -4.44 0.50
N TRP A 178 -8.56 -3.71 -0.58
CA TRP A 178 -9.85 -3.08 -0.85
C TRP A 178 -10.58 -3.85 -1.94
N SER A 179 -11.73 -4.44 -1.60
CA SER A 179 -12.58 -5.11 -2.57
C SER A 179 -13.63 -4.13 -3.10
N LEU A 180 -13.67 -3.95 -4.42
CA LEU A 180 -14.67 -3.13 -5.10
C LEU A 180 -15.31 -3.96 -6.24
N ALA A 181 -16.58 -3.69 -6.50
CA ALA A 181 -17.28 -4.22 -7.66
C ALA A 181 -16.95 -3.30 -8.85
N THR A 182 -15.94 -3.70 -9.61
CA THR A 182 -15.59 -3.13 -10.91
C THR A 182 -15.39 -4.25 -11.90
#